data_AF-A0A966TA82-F1
#
_entry.id   AF-A0A966TA82-F1
#
_cell.length_a   1.000
_cell.length_b   1.000
_cell.length_c   1.000
_cell.angle_alpha   90.00
_cell.angle_beta   90.00
_cell.angle_gamma   90.00
#
_symmetry.space_group_name_H-M   'P 1'
#
loop_
_entity.id
_entity.type
_entity.pdbx_description
1 polymer ?
#
loop_
_entity_poly.entity_id
_entity_poly.type
_entity_poly.pdbx_seq_one_letter_code
_entity_poly.pdbx_strand_id
1 'polypeptide(L)'
;MIAALIVIWVGFHVLSDGAFLTSRNLWNLSVQSASIAIMATGMVLIIVSRNIDLSVGSLLGFLGYVMAVAQARWIPEQLGLGFDQPYTWAIALAIGIVLGAAIGAVQGAVVAYGGVPAFIVTLGGFLVWRGMIFRMGEQGKTISPLDTNFQLLGGGPNGSLGAGRSWILAVLGCVGAVFSVWLARRRRQRYDLGVRPLTIDIGFAVIACLVILLGVWLIAIGYESPITGDPTGVANPVVILILVT
;
A
#
# COMPACT_ATOMS: atom_id res chain seq x y z
N MET A 1 -15.95 -17.06 -5.26
CA MET A 1 -14.98 -15.94 -5.33
C MET A 1 -13.67 -16.35 -5.99
N ILE A 2 -12.94 -17.36 -5.49
CA ILE A 2 -11.67 -17.83 -6.10
C ILE A 2 -11.83 -18.26 -7.57
N ALA A 3 -12.87 -19.05 -7.89
CA ALA A 3 -13.11 -19.47 -9.28
C ALA A 3 -13.35 -18.27 -10.22
N ALA A 4 -14.11 -17.26 -9.78
CA ALA A 4 -14.34 -16.05 -10.57
C ALA A 4 -13.05 -15.26 -10.79
N LEU A 5 -12.18 -15.17 -9.77
CA LEU A 5 -10.86 -14.54 -9.88
C LEU A 5 -10.00 -15.27 -10.93
N ILE A 6 -9.94 -16.60 -10.88
CA ILE A 6 -9.18 -17.41 -11.85
C ILE A 6 -9.70 -17.17 -13.27
N VAL A 7 -11.02 -17.16 -13.47
CA VAL A 7 -11.62 -16.88 -14.78
C VAL A 7 -11.23 -15.49 -15.30
N ILE A 8 -11.28 -14.46 -14.46
CA ILE A 8 -10.89 -13.10 -14.84
C ILE A 8 -9.40 -13.03 -15.19
N TRP A 9 -8.53 -13.67 -14.39
CA TRP A 9 -7.09 -13.67 -14.62
C TRP A 9 -6.70 -14.38 -15.91
N VAL A 10 -7.24 -15.58 -16.14
CA VAL A 10 -7.01 -16.33 -17.37
C VAL A 10 -7.58 -15.57 -18.57
N GLY A 11 -8.78 -15.00 -18.43
CA GLY A 11 -9.40 -14.17 -19.46
C GLY A 11 -8.52 -12.99 -19.86
N PHE A 12 -8.06 -12.18 -18.90
CA PHE A 12 -7.14 -11.07 -19.20
C PHE A 12 -5.79 -11.53 -19.72
N HIS A 13 -5.26 -12.67 -19.27
CA HIS A 13 -4.01 -13.21 -19.79
C HIS A 13 -4.10 -13.58 -21.27
N VAL A 14 -5.17 -14.28 -21.66
CA VAL A 14 -5.40 -14.66 -23.07
C VAL A 14 -5.67 -13.42 -23.92
N LEU A 15 -6.51 -12.49 -23.45
CA LEU A 15 -6.85 -11.26 -24.18
C LEU A 15 -5.70 -10.25 -24.29
N SER A 16 -4.65 -10.40 -23.48
CA SER A 16 -3.48 -9.51 -23.49
C SER A 16 -2.25 -10.16 -24.12
N ASP A 17 -2.42 -11.22 -24.92
CA ASP A 17 -1.34 -11.97 -25.55
C ASP A 17 -0.26 -12.43 -24.56
N GLY A 18 -0.70 -12.79 -23.35
CA GLY A 18 0.18 -13.26 -22.28
C GLY A 18 0.73 -12.17 -21.35
N ALA A 19 0.46 -10.89 -21.58
CA ALA A 19 1.07 -9.80 -20.81
C ALA A 19 0.60 -9.70 -19.35
N PHE A 20 -0.62 -10.14 -19.03
CA PHE A 20 -1.23 -9.93 -17.71
C PHE A 20 -0.54 -10.68 -16.56
N LEU A 21 -0.20 -11.96 -16.74
CA LEU A 21 0.40 -12.80 -15.68
C LEU A 21 1.94 -12.78 -15.70
N THR A 22 2.53 -11.75 -16.31
CA THR A 22 3.98 -11.54 -16.27
C THR A 22 4.42 -11.08 -14.88
N SER A 23 5.61 -11.47 -14.44
CA SER A 23 6.18 -11.06 -13.14
C SER A 23 6.20 -9.55 -12.96
N ARG A 24 6.52 -8.80 -14.03
CA ARG A 24 6.47 -7.33 -14.05
C ARG A 24 5.08 -6.78 -13.75
N ASN A 25 4.04 -7.31 -14.40
CA ASN A 25 2.69 -6.83 -14.18
C ASN A 25 2.17 -7.22 -12.79
N LEU A 26 2.44 -8.46 -12.34
CA LEU A 26 2.07 -8.89 -10.99
C LEU A 26 2.76 -8.05 -9.92
N TRP A 27 4.02 -7.66 -10.13
CA TRP A 27 4.75 -6.76 -9.24
C TRP A 27 4.11 -5.37 -9.20
N ASN A 28 3.81 -4.78 -10.37
CA ASN A 28 3.11 -3.50 -10.45
C ASN A 28 1.72 -3.54 -9.79
N LEU A 29 0.97 -4.62 -10.00
CA LEU A 29 -0.32 -4.84 -9.35
C LEU A 29 -0.18 -4.98 -7.84
N SER A 30 0.89 -5.60 -7.35
CA SER A 30 1.18 -5.70 -5.92
C SER A 30 1.44 -4.32 -5.29
N VAL A 31 2.21 -3.46 -5.97
CA VAL A 31 2.48 -2.08 -5.54
C VAL A 31 1.20 -1.24 -5.50
N GLN A 32 0.39 -1.30 -6.56
CA GLN A 32 -0.87 -0.54 -6.64
C GLN A 32 -1.89 -1.05 -5.60
N SER A 33 -2.02 -2.37 -5.48
CA SER A 33 -2.91 -3.00 -4.49
C SER A 33 -2.49 -2.67 -3.06
N ALA A 34 -1.18 -2.58 -2.78
CA ALA A 34 -0.69 -2.24 -1.45
C ALA A 34 -1.14 -0.85 -1.00
N SER A 35 -1.01 0.15 -1.86
CA SER A 35 -1.48 1.52 -1.58
C SER A 35 -2.98 1.57 -1.30
N ILE A 36 -3.79 0.84 -2.07
CA ILE A 36 -5.25 0.75 -1.86
C ILE A 36 -5.56 0.02 -0.56
N ALA A 37 -4.87 -1.08 -0.26
CA ALA A 37 -5.10 -1.88 0.93
C ALA A 37 -4.72 -1.10 2.22
N ILE A 38 -3.62 -0.33 2.21
CA ILE A 38 -3.26 0.56 3.33
C ILE A 38 -4.38 1.57 3.57
N MET A 39 -4.89 2.24 2.53
CA MET A 39 -6.03 3.15 2.68
C MET A 39 -7.28 2.43 3.22
N ALA A 40 -7.54 1.22 2.74
CA ALA A 40 -8.69 0.43 3.17
C ALA A 40 -8.67 0.16 4.69
N THR A 41 -7.49 -0.06 5.29
CA THR A 41 -7.38 -0.23 6.76
C THR A 41 -7.94 0.95 7.54
N GLY A 42 -7.62 2.19 7.11
CA GLY A 42 -8.18 3.41 7.72
C GLY A 42 -9.68 3.55 7.47
N MET A 43 -10.14 3.20 6.26
CA MET A 43 -11.55 3.27 5.88
C MET A 43 -12.46 2.35 6.71
N VAL A 44 -11.93 1.25 7.26
CA VAL A 44 -12.70 0.37 8.16
C VAL A 44 -13.26 1.15 9.36
N LEU A 45 -12.48 2.07 9.95
CA LEU A 45 -12.93 2.88 11.09
C LEU A 45 -14.10 3.79 10.71
N ILE A 46 -14.07 4.35 9.50
CA ILE A 46 -15.15 5.21 8.97
C ILE A 46 -16.42 4.38 8.74
N ILE A 47 -16.30 3.20 8.13
CA ILE A 47 -17.44 2.32 7.84
C ILE A 47 -18.08 1.79 9.12
N VAL A 48 -17.28 1.43 10.14
CA VAL A 48 -17.79 0.98 11.44
C VAL A 48 -18.59 2.10 12.13
N SER A 49 -18.22 3.35 11.93
CA SER A 49 -19.00 4.52 12.40
C SER A 49 -20.28 4.80 11.58
N ARG A 50 -20.62 3.93 10.61
CA ARG A 50 -21.74 4.08 9.65
C ARG A 50 -21.61 5.28 8.70
N ASN A 51 -20.38 5.72 8.44
CA ASN A 51 -20.08 6.80 7.50
C ASN A 51 -19.43 6.24 6.22
N ILE A 52 -19.43 7.05 5.15
CA ILE A 52 -18.74 6.77 3.89
C ILE A 52 -17.85 7.97 3.58
N ASP A 53 -16.59 7.73 3.25
CA ASP A 53 -15.65 8.75 2.78
C ASP A 53 -15.30 8.53 1.31
N LEU A 54 -15.66 9.50 0.48
CA LEU A 54 -15.35 9.54 -0.95
C LEU A 54 -14.09 10.35 -1.28
N SER A 55 -13.58 11.15 -0.34
CA SER A 55 -12.43 12.02 -0.54
C SER A 55 -11.09 11.34 -0.31
N VAL A 56 -11.03 10.16 0.31
CA VAL A 56 -9.75 9.52 0.68
C VAL A 56 -8.75 9.41 -0.49
N GLY A 57 -9.22 9.06 -1.68
CA GLY A 57 -8.35 8.93 -2.86
C GLY A 57 -7.85 10.26 -3.39
N SER A 58 -8.69 11.30 -3.42
CA SER A 58 -8.26 12.64 -3.84
C SER A 58 -7.37 13.31 -2.79
N LEU A 59 -7.60 13.02 -1.51
CA LEU A 59 -6.76 13.46 -0.41
C LEU A 59 -5.36 12.83 -0.51
N LEU A 60 -5.27 11.53 -0.81
CA LEU A 60 -3.98 10.86 -1.06
C LEU A 60 -3.22 11.54 -2.22
N GLY A 61 -3.90 11.84 -3.33
CA GLY A 61 -3.31 12.57 -4.45
C GLY A 61 -2.84 13.97 -4.07
N PHE A 62 -3.64 14.69 -3.28
CA PHE A 62 -3.31 16.06 -2.85
C PHE A 62 -2.14 16.09 -1.88
N LEU A 63 -2.13 15.23 -0.87
CA LEU A 63 -1.01 15.11 0.07
C LEU A 63 0.26 14.66 -0.64
N GLY A 64 0.16 13.69 -1.56
CA GLY A 64 1.29 13.27 -2.39
C GLY A 64 1.87 14.42 -3.22
N TYR A 65 1.01 15.24 -3.82
CA TYR A 65 1.42 16.42 -4.57
C TYR A 65 2.09 17.47 -3.67
N VAL A 66 1.51 17.77 -2.50
CA VAL A 66 2.10 18.71 -1.53
C VAL A 66 3.47 18.23 -1.05
N MET A 67 3.62 16.94 -0.74
CA MET A 67 4.92 16.36 -0.38
C MET A 67 5.93 16.45 -1.52
N ALA A 68 5.49 16.31 -2.78
CA ALA A 68 6.35 16.50 -3.95
C ALA A 68 6.77 17.97 -4.14
N VAL A 69 5.86 18.94 -3.97
CA VAL A 69 6.22 20.37 -3.99
C VAL A 69 7.19 20.70 -2.86
N ALA A 70 6.95 20.16 -1.67
CA ALA A 70 7.76 20.42 -0.50
C ALA A 70 9.22 20.03 -0.74
N GLN A 71 9.46 18.83 -1.29
CA GLN A 71 10.82 18.34 -1.54
C GLN A 71 11.49 18.93 -2.78
N ALA A 72 10.73 19.19 -3.86
CA ALA A 72 11.33 19.58 -5.14
C ALA A 72 11.51 21.09 -5.29
N ARG A 73 10.65 21.88 -4.64
CA ARG A 73 10.63 23.36 -4.79
C ARG A 73 10.82 24.04 -3.44
N TRP A 74 9.97 23.74 -2.46
CA TRP A 74 9.92 24.53 -1.23
C TRP A 74 11.20 24.42 -0.37
N ILE A 75 11.66 23.21 -0.08
CA ILE A 75 12.87 22.99 0.73
C ILE A 75 14.14 23.51 0.02
N PRO A 76 14.37 23.21 -1.28
CA PRO A 76 15.55 23.72 -1.98
C PRO A 76 15.53 25.23 -2.20
N GLU A 77 14.40 25.82 -2.63
CA GLU A 77 14.31 27.23 -3.05
C GLU A 77 14.08 28.18 -1.87
N GLN A 78 13.20 27.84 -0.92
CA GLN A 78 12.83 28.77 0.16
C GLN A 78 13.65 28.57 1.44
N LEU A 79 14.02 27.33 1.78
CA LEU A 79 14.89 27.07 2.93
C LEU A 79 16.38 27.13 2.57
N GLY A 80 16.74 27.13 1.28
CA GLY A 80 18.12 27.22 0.81
C GLY A 80 18.98 26.00 1.19
N LEU A 81 18.35 24.89 1.58
CA LEU A 81 19.02 23.70 2.13
C LEU A 81 19.58 22.77 1.04
N GLY A 82 19.32 23.05 -0.24
CA GLY A 82 19.74 22.22 -1.37
C GLY A 82 18.82 21.01 -1.59
N PHE A 83 19.03 20.31 -2.71
CA PHE A 83 18.26 19.13 -3.11
C PHE A 83 18.85 17.84 -2.49
N ASP A 84 17.99 16.86 -2.18
CA ASP A 84 18.36 15.50 -1.69
C ASP A 84 19.17 15.46 -0.39
N GLN A 85 18.81 16.31 0.59
CA GLN A 85 19.39 16.27 1.93
C GLN A 85 18.78 15.13 2.78
N PRO A 86 19.54 14.53 3.72
CA PRO A 86 19.07 13.39 4.51
C PRO A 86 17.77 13.60 5.31
N TYR A 87 17.39 14.84 5.58
CA TYR A 87 16.19 15.22 6.32
C TYR A 87 14.98 15.57 5.41
N THR A 88 15.18 15.75 4.10
CA THR A 88 14.14 16.23 3.17
C THR A 88 12.95 15.29 3.11
N TRP A 89 13.18 13.98 2.98
CA TRP A 89 12.11 12.97 2.98
C TRP A 89 11.30 12.96 4.28
N ALA A 90 11.96 13.14 5.44
CA ALA A 90 11.32 13.14 6.75
C ALA A 90 10.44 14.39 6.95
N ILE A 91 10.92 15.55 6.51
CA ILE A 91 10.13 16.80 6.53
C ILE A 91 8.92 16.67 5.61
N ALA A 92 9.10 16.16 4.38
CA ALA A 92 8.00 15.95 3.44
C ALA A 92 6.94 15.01 4.05
N LEU A 93 7.36 13.88 4.64
CA LEU A 93 6.47 12.95 5.32
C LEU A 93 5.72 13.62 6.48
N ALA A 94 6.42 14.40 7.32
CA ALA A 94 5.82 15.12 8.43
C ALA A 94 4.77 16.13 7.97
N ILE A 95 5.03 16.88 6.90
CA ILE A 95 4.06 17.79 6.27
C ILE A 95 2.83 17.01 5.81
N GLY A 96 3.02 15.88 5.12
CA GLY A 96 1.92 15.03 4.66
C GLY A 96 1.05 14.51 5.80
N ILE A 97 1.66 14.02 6.89
CA ILE A 97 0.96 13.52 8.07
C ILE A 97 0.18 14.65 8.76
N VAL A 98 0.83 15.79 9.04
CA VAL A 98 0.20 16.92 9.73
C VAL A 98 -0.96 17.48 8.91
N LEU A 99 -0.75 17.68 7.61
CA LEU A 99 -1.79 18.22 6.73
C LEU A 99 -2.94 17.23 6.54
N GLY A 100 -2.65 15.94 6.38
CA GLY A 100 -3.67 14.89 6.29
C GLY A 100 -4.50 14.79 7.57
N ALA A 101 -3.85 14.81 8.72
CA ALA A 101 -4.53 14.81 10.02
C ALA A 101 -5.38 16.07 10.23
N ALA A 102 -4.88 17.25 9.84
CA ALA A 102 -5.63 18.50 9.93
C ALA A 102 -6.87 18.48 9.03
N ILE A 103 -6.74 18.04 7.77
CA ILE A 103 -7.86 17.93 6.84
C ILE A 103 -8.88 16.91 7.35
N GLY A 104 -8.43 15.73 7.79
CA GLY A 104 -9.28 14.70 8.37
C GLY A 104 -9.99 15.18 9.63
N ALA A 105 -9.32 15.93 10.50
CA ALA A 105 -9.91 16.53 11.69
C ALA A 105 -10.98 17.57 11.35
N VAL A 106 -10.76 18.40 10.33
CA VAL A 106 -11.76 19.38 9.87
C VAL A 106 -12.98 18.67 9.29
N GLN A 107 -12.79 17.73 8.35
CA GLN A 107 -13.90 16.98 7.77
C GLN A 107 -14.66 16.18 8.84
N GLY A 108 -13.93 15.52 9.74
CA GLY A 108 -14.48 14.78 10.87
C GLY A 108 -15.24 15.67 11.85
N ALA A 109 -14.74 16.88 12.14
CA ALA A 109 -15.42 17.82 13.04
C ALA A 109 -16.74 18.33 12.44
N VAL A 110 -16.79 18.61 11.14
CA VAL A 110 -18.03 19.00 10.45
C VAL A 110 -19.06 17.88 10.50
N VAL A 111 -18.63 16.62 10.36
CA VAL A 111 -19.53 15.46 10.47
C VAL A 111 -19.99 15.25 11.91
N ALA A 112 -19.07 15.25 12.88
CA ALA A 112 -19.36 14.90 14.27
C ALA A 112 -20.12 16.00 15.03
N TYR A 113 -19.72 17.26 14.86
CA TYR A 113 -20.29 18.40 15.59
C TYR A 113 -21.25 19.23 14.73
N GLY A 114 -21.00 19.30 13.42
CA GLY A 114 -21.84 20.06 12.49
C GLY A 114 -23.11 19.32 12.05
N GLY A 115 -23.22 18.01 12.32
CA GLY A 115 -24.40 17.21 11.97
C GLY A 115 -24.61 17.02 10.46
N VAL A 116 -23.61 17.37 9.64
CA VAL A 116 -23.69 17.21 8.18
C VAL A 116 -23.36 15.77 7.80
N PRO A 117 -24.16 15.10 6.94
CA PRO A 117 -23.87 13.75 6.48
C PRO A 117 -22.46 13.61 5.88
N ALA A 118 -21.71 12.60 6.30
CA ALA A 118 -20.31 12.38 5.86
C ALA A 118 -20.16 12.27 4.35
N PHE A 119 -21.13 11.69 3.66
CA PHE A 119 -21.15 11.62 2.19
C PHE A 119 -21.05 13.01 1.54
N ILE A 120 -21.77 14.00 2.07
CA ILE A 120 -21.79 15.36 1.52
C ILE A 120 -20.45 16.05 1.77
N VAL A 121 -19.94 15.97 3.00
CA VAL A 121 -18.66 16.57 3.39
C VAL A 121 -17.50 15.98 2.57
N THR A 122 -17.49 14.66 2.39
CA THR A 122 -16.41 13.96 1.70
C THR A 122 -16.55 14.03 0.18
N LEU A 123 -17.76 14.12 -0.39
CA LEU A 123 -17.94 14.43 -1.81
C LEU A 123 -17.50 15.87 -2.13
N GLY A 124 -17.83 16.83 -1.28
CA GLY A 124 -17.34 18.21 -1.39
C GLY A 124 -15.81 18.26 -1.28
N GLY A 125 -15.25 17.58 -0.28
CA GLY A 125 -13.80 17.40 -0.13
C GLY A 125 -13.17 16.77 -1.37
N PHE A 126 -13.81 15.77 -1.97
CA PHE A 126 -13.31 15.11 -3.18
C PHE A 126 -13.07 16.11 -4.31
N LEU A 127 -14.04 17.01 -4.55
CA LEU A 127 -13.94 18.06 -5.56
C LEU A 127 -12.91 19.12 -5.20
N VAL A 128 -12.87 19.56 -3.94
CA VAL A 128 -11.92 20.58 -3.45
C VAL A 128 -10.47 20.09 -3.61
N TRP A 129 -10.13 18.91 -3.11
CA TRP A 129 -8.76 18.40 -3.17
C TRP A 129 -8.31 18.16 -4.61
N ARG A 130 -9.20 17.64 -5.48
CA ARG A 130 -8.92 17.53 -6.93
C ARG A 130 -8.70 18.89 -7.60
N GLY A 131 -9.56 19.87 -7.28
CA GLY A 131 -9.43 21.23 -7.81
C GLY A 131 -8.14 21.91 -7.38
N MET A 132 -7.72 21.70 -6.13
CA MET A 132 -6.47 22.24 -5.62
C MET A 132 -5.23 21.60 -6.26
N ILE A 133 -5.22 20.28 -6.47
CA ILE A 133 -4.16 19.63 -7.24
C ILE A 133 -4.07 20.27 -8.63
N PHE A 134 -5.20 20.48 -9.31
CA PHE A 134 -5.20 21.08 -10.65
C PHE A 134 -4.66 22.52 -10.66
N ARG A 135 -5.05 23.32 -9.65
CA ARG A 135 -4.61 24.71 -9.50
C ARG A 135 -3.13 24.83 -9.15
N MET A 136 -2.65 24.05 -8.18
CA MET A 136 -1.24 24.05 -7.76
C MET A 136 -0.35 23.38 -8.80
N GLY A 137 -0.88 22.36 -9.47
CA GLY A 137 -0.29 21.51 -10.51
C GLY A 137 0.21 22.19 -11.77
N GLU A 138 0.10 23.50 -11.94
CA GLU A 138 0.26 24.17 -13.23
C GLU A 138 -0.47 23.39 -14.36
N GLN A 139 -1.74 23.00 -14.14
CA GLN A 139 -2.55 22.17 -15.04
C GLN A 139 -2.15 20.67 -15.10
N GLY A 140 -1.63 20.12 -14.02
CA GLY A 140 -1.40 18.67 -13.88
C GLY A 140 0.00 18.21 -14.26
N LYS A 141 1.00 19.10 -14.23
CA LYS A 141 2.40 18.72 -14.37
C LYS A 141 2.82 17.84 -13.21
N THR A 142 3.54 16.76 -13.53
CA THR A 142 4.21 15.93 -12.55
C THR A 142 5.39 16.69 -11.94
N ILE A 143 5.60 16.54 -10.63
CA ILE A 143 6.74 17.14 -9.95
C ILE A 143 7.84 16.09 -9.83
N SER A 144 9.03 16.48 -10.26
CA SER A 144 10.26 15.69 -10.26
C SER A 144 11.45 16.67 -10.28
N PRO A 145 12.63 16.31 -9.74
CA PRO A 145 12.98 15.06 -9.05
C PRO A 145 12.45 15.00 -7.60
N LEU A 146 12.26 13.77 -7.10
CA LEU A 146 11.94 13.48 -5.71
C LEU A 146 13.20 13.01 -4.97
N ASP A 147 13.25 13.19 -3.66
CA ASP A 147 14.33 12.70 -2.79
C ASP A 147 14.51 11.18 -2.93
N THR A 148 15.75 10.73 -2.98
CA THR A 148 16.09 9.33 -3.26
C THR A 148 15.52 8.40 -2.17
N ASN A 149 15.57 8.80 -0.90
CA ASN A 149 15.01 8.01 0.21
C ASN A 149 13.48 7.99 0.18
N PHE A 150 12.86 9.09 -0.27
CA PHE A 150 11.41 9.15 -0.44
C PHE A 150 10.93 8.20 -1.55
N GLN A 151 11.66 8.12 -2.67
CA GLN A 151 11.34 7.21 -3.77
C GLN A 151 11.35 5.73 -3.35
N LEU A 152 12.19 5.36 -2.38
CA LEU A 152 12.24 3.99 -1.86
C LEU A 152 10.90 3.56 -1.26
N LEU A 153 10.13 4.48 -0.67
CA LEU A 153 8.84 4.16 -0.06
C LEU A 153 7.76 3.85 -1.10
N GLY A 154 7.86 4.43 -2.30
CA GLY A 154 6.83 4.37 -3.34
C GLY A 154 6.83 3.11 -4.20
N GLY A 155 7.82 2.22 -4.04
CA GLY A 155 7.88 0.96 -4.82
C GLY A 155 8.20 1.17 -6.30
N GLY A 156 9.12 2.09 -6.63
CA GLY A 156 9.72 2.20 -7.97
C GLY A 156 10.82 1.14 -8.20
N PRO A 157 11.56 1.20 -9.32
CA PRO A 157 12.64 0.24 -9.65
C PRO A 157 13.72 0.07 -8.58
N ASN A 158 13.89 1.07 -7.70
CA ASN A 158 14.82 1.06 -6.57
C ASN A 158 14.12 0.82 -5.21
N GLY A 159 12.78 0.87 -5.16
CA GLY A 159 11.98 0.82 -3.93
C GLY A 159 11.59 -0.60 -3.52
N SER A 160 12.56 -1.50 -3.46
CA SER A 160 12.34 -2.90 -3.15
C SER A 160 13.40 -3.47 -2.21
N LEU A 161 13.07 -4.57 -1.55
CA LEU A 161 13.94 -5.20 -0.57
C LEU A 161 15.12 -5.97 -1.16
N GLY A 162 15.11 -6.23 -2.47
CA GLY A 162 16.07 -7.13 -3.13
C GLY A 162 15.82 -8.61 -2.82
N ALA A 163 16.47 -9.49 -3.57
CA ALA A 163 16.23 -10.94 -3.50
C ALA A 163 16.45 -11.54 -2.10
N GLY A 164 17.60 -11.26 -1.47
CA GLY A 164 17.97 -11.88 -0.19
C GLY A 164 16.99 -11.56 0.94
N ARG A 165 16.64 -10.28 1.12
CA ARG A 165 15.70 -9.84 2.17
C ARG A 165 14.26 -10.30 1.87
N SER A 166 13.90 -10.45 0.60
CA SER A 166 12.60 -11.00 0.20
C SER A 166 12.43 -12.45 0.64
N TRP A 167 13.48 -13.28 0.55
CA TRP A 167 13.44 -14.64 1.09
C TRP A 167 13.34 -14.68 2.60
N ILE A 168 14.03 -13.78 3.30
CA ILE A 168 13.91 -13.65 4.76
C ILE A 168 12.46 -13.34 5.13
N LEU A 169 11.82 -12.38 4.45
CA LEU A 169 10.39 -12.10 4.66
C LEU A 169 9.50 -13.31 4.35
N ALA A 170 9.79 -14.06 3.29
CA ALA A 170 9.03 -15.26 2.94
C ALA A 170 9.09 -16.32 4.06
N VAL A 171 10.29 -16.55 4.61
CA VAL A 171 10.50 -17.47 5.73
C VAL A 171 9.79 -16.97 6.99
N LEU A 172 9.89 -15.68 7.32
CA LEU A 172 9.16 -15.09 8.44
C LEU A 172 7.65 -15.22 8.27
N GLY A 173 7.14 -15.03 7.05
CA GLY A 173 5.73 -15.24 6.71
C GLY A 173 5.30 -16.69 6.90
N CYS A 174 6.13 -17.66 6.51
CA CYS A 174 5.88 -19.08 6.74
C CYS A 174 5.84 -19.41 8.24
N VAL A 175 6.79 -18.90 9.01
CA VAL A 175 6.82 -19.05 10.48
C VAL A 175 5.55 -18.45 11.10
N GLY A 176 5.14 -17.25 10.66
CA GLY A 176 3.90 -16.61 11.10
C GLY A 176 2.66 -17.43 10.76
N ALA A 177 2.57 -18.00 9.55
CA ALA A 177 1.47 -18.87 9.14
C ALA A 177 1.38 -20.11 10.02
N VAL A 178 2.48 -20.82 10.24
CA VAL A 178 2.55 -21.99 11.14
C VAL A 178 2.16 -21.60 12.56
N PHE A 179 2.69 -20.47 13.06
CA PHE A 179 2.38 -19.97 14.40
C PHE A 179 0.90 -19.61 14.56
N SER A 180 0.27 -19.02 13.53
CA SER A 180 -1.16 -18.68 13.54
C SER A 180 -2.05 -19.92 13.64
N VAL A 181 -1.71 -20.98 12.89
CA VAL A 181 -2.42 -22.27 12.93
C VAL A 181 -2.26 -22.91 14.31
N TRP A 182 -1.05 -22.90 14.85
CA TRP A 182 -0.77 -23.40 16.19
C TRP A 182 -1.53 -22.63 17.28
N LEU A 183 -1.54 -21.30 17.22
CA LEU A 183 -2.24 -20.46 18.18
C LEU A 183 -3.76 -20.64 18.08
N ALA A 184 -4.30 -20.77 16.87
CA ALA A 184 -5.72 -21.07 16.65
C ALA A 184 -6.12 -22.42 17.25
N ARG A 185 -5.28 -23.45 17.08
CA ARG A 185 -5.47 -24.76 17.71
C ARG A 185 -5.42 -24.67 19.23
N ARG A 186 -4.43 -23.99 19.79
CA ARG A 186 -4.27 -23.81 21.25
C ARG A 186 -5.42 -23.03 21.88
N ARG A 187 -5.94 -22.00 21.19
CA ARG A 187 -7.14 -21.28 21.62
C ARG A 187 -8.35 -22.21 21.65
N ARG A 188 -8.57 -23.02 20.61
CA ARG A 188 -9.68 -23.98 20.58
C ARG A 188 -9.62 -25.00 21.72
N GLN A 189 -8.43 -25.53 22.00
CA GLN A 189 -8.21 -26.44 23.14
C GLN A 189 -8.50 -25.77 24.48
N ARG A 190 -8.16 -24.48 24.64
CA ARG A 190 -8.39 -23.75 25.89
C ARG A 190 -9.87 -23.48 26.18
N TYR A 191 -10.70 -23.41 25.14
CA TYR A 191 -12.14 -23.12 25.25
C TYR A 191 -13.01 -24.38 25.03
N ASP A 192 -12.44 -25.59 25.13
CA ASP A 192 -13.11 -26.88 24.87
C ASP A 192 -13.90 -26.91 23.55
N LEU A 193 -13.41 -26.18 22.54
CA LEU A 193 -13.97 -26.22 21.20
C LEU A 193 -13.39 -27.42 20.44
N GLY A 194 -14.22 -28.04 19.60
CA GLY A 194 -13.80 -29.15 18.74
C GLY A 194 -12.53 -28.83 17.95
N VAL A 195 -11.50 -29.66 18.16
CA VAL A 195 -10.20 -29.56 17.46
C VAL A 195 -10.19 -30.45 16.23
N ARG A 196 -9.65 -29.91 15.14
CA ARG A 196 -9.48 -30.66 13.89
C ARG A 196 -8.33 -31.68 14.02
N PRO A 197 -8.32 -32.76 13.22
CA PRO A 197 -7.16 -33.62 13.07
C PRO A 197 -5.89 -32.82 12.75
N LEU A 198 -4.77 -33.21 13.34
CA LEU A 198 -3.49 -32.50 13.17
C LEU A 198 -3.06 -32.45 11.69
N THR A 199 -3.40 -33.47 10.91
CA THR A 199 -3.13 -33.55 9.46
C THR A 199 -3.76 -32.40 8.68
N ILE A 200 -4.97 -31.97 9.07
CA ILE A 200 -5.66 -30.86 8.42
C ILE A 200 -4.98 -29.53 8.74
N ASP A 201 -4.58 -29.34 10.00
CA ASP A 201 -3.87 -28.12 10.42
C ASP A 201 -2.48 -28.02 9.74
N ILE A 202 -1.74 -29.14 9.66
CA ILE A 202 -0.48 -29.21 8.92
C ILE A 202 -0.71 -28.93 7.43
N GLY A 203 -1.76 -29.51 6.84
CA GLY A 203 -2.12 -29.27 5.45
C GLY A 203 -2.34 -27.78 5.17
N PHE A 204 -3.10 -27.09 6.02
CA PHE A 204 -3.29 -25.64 5.90
C PHE A 204 -1.99 -24.85 6.01
N ALA A 205 -1.12 -25.21 6.98
CA ALA A 205 0.15 -24.54 7.16
C ALA A 205 1.08 -24.73 5.95
N VAL A 206 1.16 -25.94 5.39
CA VAL A 206 1.98 -26.25 4.21
C VAL A 206 1.47 -25.51 2.98
N ILE A 207 0.15 -25.51 2.73
CA ILE A 207 -0.44 -24.77 1.60
C ILE A 207 -0.15 -23.28 1.75
N ALA A 208 -0.31 -22.70 2.94
CA ALA A 208 0.00 -21.29 3.18
C ALA A 208 1.47 -20.97 2.89
N CYS A 209 2.41 -21.81 3.37
CA CYS A 209 3.84 -21.63 3.09
C CYS A 209 4.16 -21.73 1.60
N LEU A 210 3.58 -22.70 0.89
CA LEU A 210 3.76 -22.85 -0.55
C LEU A 210 3.26 -21.62 -1.32
N VAL A 211 2.09 -21.09 -0.96
CA VAL A 211 1.54 -19.87 -1.59
C VAL A 211 2.44 -18.66 -1.34
N ILE A 212 2.98 -18.50 -0.13
CA ILE A 212 3.90 -17.40 0.21
C ILE A 212 5.20 -17.51 -0.61
N LEU A 213 5.84 -18.69 -0.59
CA LEU A 213 7.11 -18.91 -1.28
C LEU A 213 6.96 -18.76 -2.79
N LEU A 214 5.89 -19.33 -3.37
CA LEU A 214 5.60 -19.24 -4.79
C LEU A 214 5.23 -17.80 -5.20
N GLY A 215 4.48 -17.09 -4.35
CA GLY A 215 4.16 -15.68 -4.57
C GLY A 215 5.41 -14.80 -4.57
N VAL A 216 6.32 -14.97 -3.61
CA VAL A 216 7.60 -14.25 -3.59
C VAL A 216 8.45 -14.62 -4.80
N TRP A 217 8.53 -15.90 -5.16
CA TRP A 217 9.30 -16.30 -6.34
C TRP A 217 8.76 -15.70 -7.64
N LEU A 218 7.44 -15.82 -7.90
CA LEU A 218 6.82 -15.33 -9.13
C LEU A 218 6.78 -13.80 -9.24
N ILE A 219 6.48 -13.11 -8.14
CA ILE A 219 6.21 -11.67 -8.15
C ILE A 219 7.50 -10.88 -7.88
N ALA A 220 8.28 -11.31 -6.89
CA ALA A 220 9.42 -10.54 -6.39
C ALA A 220 10.73 -10.90 -7.10
N ILE A 221 10.98 -12.19 -7.33
CA ILE A 221 12.27 -12.66 -7.86
C ILE A 221 12.22 -12.82 -9.38
N GLY A 222 11.07 -13.22 -9.93
CA GLY A 222 10.89 -13.33 -11.38
C GLY A 222 10.88 -11.99 -12.12
N TYR A 223 10.85 -10.85 -11.41
CA TYR A 223 10.96 -9.54 -12.02
C TYR A 223 12.37 -8.94 -11.85
N GLU A 224 13.12 -8.92 -12.94
CA GLU A 224 14.43 -8.25 -13.03
C GLU A 224 14.27 -6.74 -13.21
N SER A 225 15.03 -5.98 -12.43
CA SER A 225 14.98 -4.52 -12.49
C SER A 225 15.53 -4.04 -13.84
N PRO A 226 14.82 -3.14 -14.57
CA PRO A 226 15.32 -2.56 -15.82
C PRO A 226 16.61 -1.74 -15.66
N ILE A 227 16.98 -1.38 -14.43
CA ILE A 227 18.11 -0.51 -14.12
C ILE A 227 19.35 -1.33 -13.72
N THR A 228 19.19 -2.30 -12.81
CA THR A 228 20.30 -3.08 -12.26
C THR A 228 20.45 -4.46 -12.89
N GLY A 229 19.41 -4.97 -13.56
CA GLY A 229 19.37 -6.37 -14.03
C GLY A 229 19.19 -7.41 -12.92
N ASP A 230 19.21 -6.98 -11.65
CA ASP A 230 19.03 -7.85 -10.49
C ASP A 230 17.54 -8.08 -10.19
N PRO A 231 17.19 -9.20 -9.53
CA PRO A 231 15.83 -9.42 -9.04
C PRO A 231 15.40 -8.31 -8.08
N THR A 232 14.30 -7.63 -8.41
CA THR A 232 13.77 -6.49 -7.64
C THR A 232 13.46 -6.87 -6.20
N GLY A 233 12.88 -8.05 -5.96
CA GLY A 233 12.39 -8.43 -4.65
C GLY A 233 11.05 -7.78 -4.31
N VAL A 234 10.58 -7.99 -3.08
CA VAL A 234 9.28 -7.52 -2.60
C VAL A 234 9.31 -6.00 -2.53
N ALA A 235 8.30 -5.36 -3.13
CA ALA A 235 8.20 -3.91 -3.16
C ALA A 235 7.95 -3.35 -1.75
N ASN A 236 8.62 -2.24 -1.41
CA ASN A 236 8.49 -1.62 -0.08
C ASN A 236 7.05 -1.28 0.31
N PRO A 237 6.15 -0.81 -0.58
CA PRO A 237 4.73 -0.64 -0.26
C PRO A 237 4.04 -1.90 0.28
N VAL A 238 4.39 -3.08 -0.25
CA VAL A 238 3.83 -4.36 0.21
C VAL A 238 4.33 -4.70 1.61
N VAL A 239 5.59 -4.37 1.92
CA VAL A 239 6.16 -4.55 3.25
C VAL A 239 5.47 -3.62 4.26
N ILE A 240 5.26 -2.36 3.88
CA ILE A 240 4.54 -1.37 4.69
C ILE A 240 3.11 -1.86 4.95
N LEU A 241 2.43 -2.41 3.93
CA LEU A 241 1.11 -3.01 4.11
C LEU A 241 1.13 -4.10 5.19
N ILE A 242 2.06 -5.07 5.08
CA ILE A 242 2.17 -6.19 6.04
C ILE A 242 2.40 -5.70 7.47
N LEU A 243 3.11 -4.58 7.65
CA LEU A 243 3.38 -4.02 8.98
C LEU A 243 2.18 -3.28 9.58
N VAL A 244 1.27 -2.76 8.74
CA VAL A 244 0.13 -1.94 9.17
C VAL A 244 -1.15 -2.76 9.32
N THR A 245 -1.26 -3.92 8.65
CA THR A 245 -2.39 -4.86 8.73
C THR A 245 -2.19 -5.94 9.78
#